data_AF-A0A7Y2B6Z8-F1
#
_entry.id   AF-A0A7Y2B6Z8-F1
#
_cell.length_a   1.000
_cell.length_b   1.000
_cell.length_c   1.000
_cell.angle_alpha   90.00
_cell.angle_beta   90.00
_cell.angle_gamma   90.00
#
_symmetry.space_group_name_H-M   'P 1'
#
loop_
_entity.id
_entity.type
_entity.pdbx_description
1 polymer ?
#
loop_
_entity_poly.entity_id
_entity_poly.type
_entity_poly.pdbx_seq_one_letter_code
_entity_poly.pdbx_strand_id
1 'polypeptide(L)'
;MMRFVGAFLLLVVVFLIIAVAVLNPDQKVGEINFGPAGRFLDVPLVIALFFAFLLGSLLTFVYLVTHSLKQQFRIRQVQKENREIESELHKLRTIAVEGEGSHSGEDPAPPRSAPPEPA
;
A
#
# COMPACT_ATOMS: atom_id res chain seq x y z
N MET A 1 1.52 16.51 -0.34
CA MET A 1 1.26 17.32 0.88
C MET A 1 1.57 16.57 2.18
N MET A 2 1.00 15.38 2.42
CA MET A 2 1.23 14.61 3.68
C MET A 2 2.70 14.33 4.03
N ARG A 3 3.58 14.08 3.04
CA ARG A 3 5.02 13.85 3.29
C ARG A 3 5.74 15.09 3.83
N PHE A 4 5.34 16.28 3.38
CA PHE A 4 5.91 17.55 3.84
C PHE A 4 5.43 17.91 5.24
N VAL A 5 4.16 17.64 5.55
CA VAL A 5 3.62 17.82 6.92
C VAL A 5 4.35 16.90 7.90
N GLY A 6 4.55 15.63 7.56
CA GLY A 6 5.33 14.70 8.38
C GLY A 6 6.78 15.14 8.59
N ALA A 7 7.45 15.61 7.52
CA ALA A 7 8.81 16.11 7.61
C ALA A 7 8.93 17.39 8.46
N PHE A 8 7.98 18.31 8.33
CA PHE A 8 7.91 19.51 9.16
C PHE A 8 7.69 19.18 10.64
N LEU A 9 6.76 18.26 10.93
CA LEU A 9 6.48 17.85 12.30
C LEU A 9 7.68 17.13 12.93
N LEU A 10 8.38 16.30 12.15
CA LEU A 10 9.63 15.67 12.59
C LEU A 10 10.71 16.72 12.89
N LEU A 11 10.83 17.76 12.05
CA LEU A 11 11.76 18.86 12.28
C LEU A 11 11.43 19.61 13.58
N VAL A 12 10.15 19.91 13.83
CA VAL A 12 9.70 20.54 15.07
C VAL A 12 10.07 19.68 16.29
N VAL A 13 9.83 18.36 16.23
CA VAL A 13 10.18 17.43 17.32
C VAL A 13 11.69 17.41 17.57
N VAL A 14 12.50 17.31 16.52
CA VAL A 14 13.97 17.34 16.65
C VAL A 14 14.45 18.66 17.23
N PHE A 15 13.87 19.78 16.81
CA PHE A 15 14.22 21.09 17.35
C PHE A 15 13.89 21.20 18.84
N LEU A 16 12.73 20.69 19.26
CA LEU A 16 12.32 20.62 20.66
C LEU A 16 13.27 19.78 21.51
N ILE A 17 13.68 18.61 21.00
CA ILE A 17 14.66 17.73 21.63
C ILE A 17 15.99 18.46 21.86
N ILE A 18 16.49 19.13 20.82
CA ILE A 18 17.75 19.89 20.90
C ILE A 18 17.60 21.07 21.89
N ALA A 19 16.49 21.81 21.82
CA ALA A 19 16.24 22.93 22.71
C ALA A 19 16.24 22.49 24.19
N VAL A 20 15.57 21.37 24.51
CA VAL A 20 15.58 20.80 25.87
C VAL A 20 16.98 20.37 26.29
N ALA A 21 17.74 19.74 25.40
CA ALA A 21 19.10 19.30 25.68
C ALA A 21 20.07 20.48 25.93
N VAL A 22 19.98 21.54 25.13
CA VAL A 22 20.82 22.74 25.25
C VAL A 22 20.46 23.58 26.48
N LEU A 23 19.17 23.67 26.82
CA LEU A 23 18.73 24.41 28.01
C LEU A 23 19.08 23.69 29.32
N ASN A 24 19.34 22.38 29.27
CA ASN A 24 19.57 21.55 30.46
C ASN A 24 20.82 20.65 30.28
N PRO A 25 22.01 21.22 30.06
CA PRO A 25 23.21 20.44 29.71
C PRO A 25 23.72 19.56 30.87
N ASP A 26 23.61 20.05 32.11
CA ASP A 26 24.10 19.36 33.31
C ASP A 26 23.01 18.52 34.01
N GLN A 27 21.79 18.53 33.48
CA GLN A 27 20.68 17.83 34.12
C GLN A 27 20.82 16.32 33.92
N LYS A 28 20.53 15.58 35.00
CA LYS A 28 20.54 14.12 35.02
C LYS A 28 19.14 13.59 35.32
N VAL A 29 18.83 12.45 34.73
CA VAL A 29 17.62 11.67 35.02
C VAL A 29 17.93 10.80 36.23
N GLY A 30 17.17 10.99 37.32
CA GLY A 30 17.46 10.38 38.62
C GLY A 30 17.46 8.85 38.60
N GLU A 31 16.43 8.23 38.04
CA GLU A 31 16.35 6.77 37.88
C GLU A 31 15.70 6.41 36.53
N ILE A 32 16.37 5.56 35.76
CA ILE A 32 15.83 4.93 34.56
C ILE A 32 15.76 3.42 34.81
N ASN A 33 14.55 2.86 34.75
CA ASN A 33 14.30 1.45 34.97
C ASN A 33 14.08 0.74 33.62
N PHE A 34 15.00 -0.15 33.24
CA PHE A 34 14.90 -0.98 32.03
C PHE A 34 14.36 -2.39 32.34
N GLY A 35 13.57 -2.53 33.40
CA GLY A 35 12.98 -3.80 33.83
C GLY A 35 14.06 -4.82 34.21
N PRO A 36 14.16 -5.98 33.52
CA PRO A 36 15.14 -7.02 33.87
C PRO A 36 16.59 -6.61 33.63
N ALA A 37 16.85 -5.59 32.81
CA ALA A 37 18.21 -5.11 32.55
C ALA A 37 18.79 -4.24 33.68
N GLY A 38 18.01 -3.96 34.73
CA GLY A 38 18.43 -3.20 35.89
C GLY A 38 18.04 -1.73 35.87
N ARG A 39 18.49 -1.01 36.91
CA ARG A 39 18.22 0.40 37.16
C ARG A 39 19.50 1.20 36.94
N PHE A 40 19.39 2.28 36.17
CA PHE A 40 20.47 3.22 35.95
C PHE A 40 20.17 4.51 36.69
N LEU A 41 21.14 5.01 37.46
CA LEU A 41 21.02 6.23 38.24
C LEU A 41 21.85 7.35 37.59
N ASP A 42 21.41 8.59 37.77
CA ASP A 42 22.15 9.78 37.38
C ASP A 42 22.59 9.80 35.90
N VAL A 43 21.69 9.35 35.02
CA VAL A 43 21.95 9.30 33.57
C VAL A 43 21.87 10.71 32.98
N PRO A 44 22.88 11.22 32.26
CA PRO A 44 22.79 12.52 31.60
C PRO A 44 21.56 12.62 30.70
N LEU A 45 20.81 13.72 30.83
CA LEU A 45 19.55 13.93 30.12
C LEU A 45 19.72 13.78 28.60
N VAL A 46 20.82 14.28 28.06
CA VAL A 46 21.16 14.19 26.63
C VAL A 46 21.25 12.73 26.18
N ILE A 47 21.87 11.86 26.97
CA ILE A 47 22.02 10.43 26.65
C ILE A 47 20.66 9.74 26.71
N ALA A 48 19.86 10.01 27.76
CA ALA A 48 18.53 9.44 27.90
C ALA A 48 17.61 9.85 26.72
N LEU A 49 17.66 11.12 26.32
CA LEU A 49 16.87 11.66 25.23
C LEU A 49 17.30 11.09 23.87
N PHE A 50 18.61 10.91 23.66
CA PHE A 50 19.15 10.26 22.47
C PHE A 50 18.64 8.81 22.33
N PHE A 51 18.72 8.00 23.39
CA PHE A 51 18.23 6.63 23.36
C PHE A 51 16.71 6.56 23.17
N ALA A 52 15.94 7.43 23.82
CA ALA A 52 14.50 7.51 23.64
C ALA A 52 14.13 7.83 22.17
N PHE A 53 14.82 8.80 21.56
CA PHE A 53 14.65 9.15 20.16
C PHE A 53 15.03 7.98 19.24
N LEU A 54 16.16 7.32 19.48
CA LEU A 54 16.63 6.20 18.69
C LEU A 54 15.64 5.02 18.71
N LEU A 55 15.15 4.66 19.90
CA LEU A 55 14.13 3.62 20.10
C LEU A 55 12.83 3.98 19.39
N GLY A 56 12.33 5.21 19.57
CA GLY A 56 11.13 5.69 18.90
C GLY A 56 11.26 5.68 17.37
N SER A 57 12.41 6.12 16.85
CA SER A 57 12.71 6.09 15.42
C SER A 57 12.76 4.65 14.89
N LEU A 58 13.40 3.73 15.62
CA LEU A 58 13.49 2.33 15.23
C LEU A 58 12.11 1.66 15.19
N LEU A 59 11.28 1.86 16.22
CA LEU A 59 9.90 1.38 16.26
C LEU A 59 9.07 1.94 15.11
N THR A 60 9.18 3.25 14.86
CA THR A 60 8.52 3.92 13.73
C THR A 60 8.98 3.32 12.41
N PHE A 61 10.28 3.07 12.23
CA PHE A 61 10.81 2.43 11.03
C PHE A 61 10.21 1.04 10.81
N VAL A 62 10.20 0.18 11.83
CA VAL A 62 9.60 -1.17 11.75
C VAL A 62 8.10 -1.07 11.42
N TYR A 63 7.39 -0.15 12.05
CA TYR A 63 5.97 0.11 11.75
C TYR A 63 5.76 0.52 10.29
N LEU A 64 6.55 1.47 9.78
CA LEU A 64 6.45 1.91 8.38
C LEU A 64 6.75 0.78 7.39
N VAL A 65 7.79 -0.02 7.64
CA VAL A 65 8.15 -1.15 6.77
C VAL A 65 7.01 -2.16 6.73
N THR A 66 6.52 -2.59 7.88
CA THR A 66 5.42 -3.57 7.96
C THR A 66 4.13 -3.04 7.34
N HIS A 67 3.82 -1.76 7.53
CA HIS A 67 2.65 -1.13 6.92
C HIS A 67 2.79 -1.02 5.40
N SER A 68 3.95 -0.58 4.90
CA SER A 68 4.24 -0.46 3.48
C SER A 68 4.12 -1.81 2.76
N LEU A 69 4.65 -2.88 3.35
CA LEU A 69 4.51 -4.25 2.83
C LEU A 69 3.03 -4.66 2.72
N LYS A 70 2.24 -4.45 3.77
CA LYS A 70 0.79 -4.74 3.74
C LYS A 70 0.06 -3.94 2.68
N GLN A 71 0.41 -2.67 2.49
CA GLN A 71 -0.17 -1.83 1.45
C GLN A 71 0.17 -2.35 0.05
N GLN A 72 1.40 -2.80 -0.20
CA GLN A 72 1.78 -3.40 -1.48
C GLN A 72 0.99 -4.67 -1.80
N PHE A 73 0.77 -5.53 -0.80
CA PHE A 73 -0.08 -6.71 -0.98
C PHE A 73 -1.52 -6.34 -1.33
N ARG A 74 -2.10 -5.36 -0.62
CA ARG A 74 -3.45 -4.86 -0.93
C ARG A 74 -3.54 -4.28 -2.34
N ILE A 75 -2.55 -3.51 -2.79
CA ILE A 75 -2.51 -2.97 -4.15
C ILE A 75 -2.51 -4.09 -5.18
N ARG A 76 -1.69 -5.13 -4.99
CA ARG A 76 -1.66 -6.29 -5.90
C ARG A 76 -2.99 -7.03 -5.95
N GLN A 77 -3.64 -7.20 -4.80
CA GLN A 77 -4.95 -7.84 -4.73
C GLN A 77 -6.01 -7.01 -5.47
N VAL A 78 -6.09 -5.71 -5.19
CA VAL A 78 -7.04 -4.80 -5.85
C VAL A 78 -6.81 -4.75 -7.36
N GLN A 79 -5.54 -4.76 -7.82
CA GLN A 79 -5.25 -4.82 -9.26
C GLN A 79 -5.68 -6.13 -9.90
N LYS A 80 -5.57 -7.26 -9.18
CA LYS A 80 -6.04 -8.56 -9.67
C LYS A 80 -7.57 -8.56 -9.81
N GLU A 81 -8.27 -8.10 -8.78
CA GLU A 81 -9.73 -7.98 -8.79
C GLU A 81 -10.21 -7.06 -9.92
N ASN A 82 -9.53 -5.92 -10.14
CA ASN A 82 -9.90 -5.00 -11.21
C ASN A 82 -9.75 -5.64 -12.61
N ARG A 83 -8.66 -6.39 -12.85
CA ARG A 83 -8.46 -7.12 -14.11
C ARG A 83 -9.50 -8.22 -14.33
N GLU A 84 -9.92 -8.88 -13.27
CA GLU A 84 -10.95 -9.93 -13.33
C GLU A 84 -12.30 -9.32 -13.73
N ILE A 85 -12.70 -8.23 -13.09
CA ILE A 85 -13.91 -7.46 -13.42
C ILE A 85 -13.86 -6.93 -14.86
N GLU A 86 -12.73 -6.35 -15.29
CA GLU A 86 -12.54 -5.89 -16.68
C GLU A 86 -12.70 -7.04 -17.69
N SER A 87 -12.20 -8.24 -17.36
CA SER A 87 -12.34 -9.42 -18.21
C SER A 87 -13.78 -9.93 -18.29
N GLU A 88 -14.54 -9.84 -17.21
CA GLU A 88 -15.95 -10.21 -17.18
C GLU A 88 -16.79 -9.24 -18.01
N LEU A 89 -16.55 -7.94 -17.87
CA LEU A 89 -17.20 -6.92 -18.70
C LEU A 89 -16.89 -7.13 -20.19
N HIS A 90 -15.65 -7.49 -20.53
CA HIS A 90 -15.29 -7.79 -21.91
C HIS A 90 -16.05 -9.02 -22.44
N LYS A 91 -16.13 -10.11 -21.67
CA LYS A 91 -16.90 -11.32 -22.06
C LYS A 91 -18.37 -11.01 -22.26
N LEU A 92 -18.99 -10.27 -21.35
CA LEU A 92 -20.40 -9.85 -21.46
C LEU A 92 -20.63 -9.00 -22.71
N ARG A 93 -19.71 -8.08 -23.02
CA ARG A 93 -19.77 -7.28 -24.25
C ARG A 93 -19.65 -8.15 -25.50
N THR A 94 -18.72 -9.10 -25.54
CA THR A 94 -18.53 -9.99 -26.69
C THR A 94 -19.77 -10.84 -26.95
N ILE A 95 -20.38 -11.40 -25.89
CA ILE A 95 -21.61 -12.21 -26.00
C ILE A 95 -22.77 -11.37 -26.54
N ALA A 96 -22.93 -10.12 -26.07
CA ALA A 96 -23.96 -9.23 -26.58
C ALA A 96 -23.80 -8.93 -28.08
N VAL A 97 -22.56 -8.78 -28.56
CA VAL A 97 -22.26 -8.49 -29.97
C VAL A 97 -22.44 -9.73 -30.86
N GLU A 98 -22.04 -10.92 -30.41
CA GLU A 98 -22.24 -12.17 -31.18
C GLU A 98 -23.73 -12.55 -31.28
N GLY A 99 -24.53 -12.27 -30.25
CA GLY A 99 -25.97 -12.48 -30.27
C GLY A 99 -26.71 -11.66 -31.33
N GLU A 100 -26.25 -10.43 -31.62
CA GLU A 100 -26.83 -9.58 -32.67
C GLU A 100 -26.36 -9.98 -34.08
N GLY A 101 -25.11 -10.46 -34.23
CA GLY A 101 -24.56 -10.87 -35.53
C GLY A 101 -25.09 -12.21 -36.06
N SER A 102 -25.62 -13.07 -35.18
CA SER A 102 -26.04 -14.43 -35.52
C SER A 102 -27.44 -14.53 -36.15
N HIS A 103 -28.17 -13.41 -36.31
CA HIS A 103 -29.54 -13.41 -36.85
C HIS A 103 -29.67 -12.84 -38.27
N SER A 104 -28.56 -12.69 -39.02
CA SER A 104 -28.56 -12.06 -40.36
C SER A 104 -27.93 -12.89 -41.49
N GLY A 105 -27.82 -14.21 -41.35
CA GLY A 105 -27.11 -15.03 -42.34
C GLY A 105 -27.68 -16.42 -42.56
N GLU A 106 -29.00 -16.54 -42.76
CA GLU A 106 -29.59 -17.77 -43.29
C GLU A 106 -29.90 -17.54 -44.77
N ASP A 107 -28.87 -17.69 -45.60
CA ASP A 107 -28.99 -17.65 -47.05
C ASP A 107 -29.68 -18.96 -47.50
N PRO A 108 -30.86 -18.93 -48.15
CA PRO A 108 -31.56 -20.13 -48.53
C PRO A 108 -30.71 -20.93 -49.53
N ALA A 109 -30.51 -22.23 -49.24
CA ALA A 109 -29.70 -23.13 -50.05
C ALA A 109 -30.09 -23.03 -51.55
N PRO A 110 -29.11 -22.98 -52.47
CA PRO A 110 -29.40 -22.84 -53.89
C PRO A 110 -30.25 -24.02 -54.39
N PRO A 111 -31.23 -23.77 -55.27
CA PRO A 111 -32.17 -24.78 -55.73
C PRO A 111 -31.40 -25.89 -56.45
N ARG A 112 -31.64 -27.15 -56.04
CA ARG A 112 -31.09 -28.33 -56.70
C ARG A 112 -31.54 -28.31 -58.16
N SER A 113 -30.57 -28.21 -59.07
CA SER A 113 -30.78 -28.29 -60.52
C SER A 113 -31.56 -29.56 -60.88
N ALA A 114 -32.65 -29.39 -61.61
CA ALA A 114 -33.53 -30.46 -62.06
C ALA A 114 -32.78 -31.48 -62.94
N PRO A 115 -33.16 -32.77 -62.90
CA PRO A 115 -32.53 -33.80 -63.72
C PRO A 115 -32.85 -33.60 -65.20
N PRO A 116 -31.92 -33.94 -66.12
CA PRO A 116 -32.09 -33.70 -67.54
C PRO A 116 -33.23 -34.55 -68.12
N GLU A 117 -34.05 -33.92 -68.97
CA GLU A 117 -35.13 -34.57 -69.71
C GLU A 117 -34.57 -35.60 -70.71
N PRO A 118 -35.15 -36.81 -70.79
CA PRO A 118 -34.76 -37.82 -71.75
C PRO A 118 -35.28 -37.47 -73.16
N ALA A 119 -34.39 -37.60 -74.16
CA ALA A 119 -34.67 -37.44 -75.58
C ALA A 119 -35.31 -38.69 -76.20
#